data_AF-A0A838TKC1-F1
#
_entry.id   AF-A0A838TKC1-F1
#
_cell.length_a   1.000
_cell.length_b   1.000
_cell.length_c   1.000
_cell.angle_alpha   90.00
_cell.angle_beta   90.00
_cell.angle_gamma   90.00
#
_symmetry.space_group_name_H-M   'P 1'
#
loop_
_entity.id
_entity.type
_entity.pdbx_description
1 polymer ?
#
loop_
_entity_poly.entity_id
_entity_poly.type
_entity_poly.pdbx_seq_one_letter_code
_entity_poly.pdbx_strand_id
1 'polypeptide(L)'
;MASIGPYIDESFADELVLIAYQRNPSQIYSYAQSVNSPQGRLLRRSADRRIKTIVELSERKDALFYFPFLDDLISGTQTIDSISKFVGTESTKYDSVGYYKLLVKTEIEYYNRLLHKDTPVAMLGVNGLREMMQTKAIQHFIKPINDLHDVSNPAVRFKAIARLNAQDLYYMMVLGENEIFTSSYKYAFDLMLNKLGPKPHGDSLLMSVNFDYFKKFIKMAAGYNRLDTFLRTMKGTSEILMRAFVANLESSPSLEDAVDVADSYGSIRNPALLSSMLKYVKDNEQRCVQNGNPRGKKIYNILKMIFLSADSTNHIDLTQEIGIPPVYTMDYSTLADDTGRVIEQVFFYGDKDGRESYASYLGSFPASEWKKTEKKQWIEIRSIKGKPILIFANRPLDNEKDKDAEAQKALINYLDTNNLRPSVVIHRGHSYHLKYTIDQMPESAKIIMLGSCGGYNNLSEILNYTPEAHIISTKQIGARDVNKPIIEAINNTLRAGKNIDWRDMWKGLEVLFAKSGRSKNDLFDDYIPPHKNLGALFLKATSKAEVR
;
A
#
# COMPACT_ATOMS: atom_id res chain seq x y z
N MET A 1 22.07 -20.34 -20.33
CA MET A 1 22.92 -19.95 -21.48
C MET A 1 24.41 -19.95 -21.18
N ALA A 2 24.91 -19.32 -20.10
CA ALA A 2 26.35 -19.26 -19.82
C ALA A 2 27.05 -20.65 -19.81
N SER A 3 26.38 -21.65 -19.21
CA SER A 3 26.87 -23.03 -19.09
C SER A 3 26.76 -23.88 -20.37
N ILE A 4 26.12 -23.38 -21.44
CA ILE A 4 25.96 -24.12 -22.70
C ILE A 4 27.23 -24.04 -23.56
N GLY A 5 28.13 -23.09 -23.27
CA GLY A 5 29.35 -22.83 -24.06
C GLY A 5 30.19 -24.07 -24.44
N PRO A 6 30.45 -25.02 -23.52
CA PRO A 6 31.20 -26.23 -23.82
C PRO A 6 30.46 -27.24 -24.72
N TYR A 7 29.13 -27.14 -24.84
CA TYR A 7 28.28 -28.11 -25.53
C TYR A 7 27.72 -27.58 -26.85
N ILE A 8 28.21 -26.45 -27.35
CA ILE A 8 27.64 -25.76 -28.51
C ILE A 8 27.66 -26.57 -29.81
N ASP A 9 28.57 -27.53 -29.94
CA ASP A 9 28.71 -28.36 -31.15
C ASP A 9 28.13 -29.77 -30.96
N GLU A 10 27.58 -30.05 -29.77
CA GLU A 10 26.95 -31.32 -29.45
C GLU A 10 25.56 -31.42 -30.08
N SER A 11 25.13 -32.65 -30.44
CA SER A 11 23.83 -32.89 -31.08
C SER A 11 22.63 -32.47 -30.22
N PHE A 12 22.80 -32.40 -28.90
CA PHE A 12 21.77 -31.99 -27.93
C PHE A 12 21.81 -30.49 -27.58
N ALA A 13 22.67 -29.69 -28.21
CA ALA A 13 22.81 -28.26 -27.90
C ALA A 13 21.49 -27.49 -28.04
N ASP A 14 20.70 -27.81 -29.06
CA ASP A 14 19.39 -27.17 -29.30
C ASP A 14 18.37 -27.53 -28.20
N GLU A 15 18.43 -28.75 -27.65
CA GLU A 15 17.57 -29.14 -26.52
C GLU A 15 17.91 -28.33 -25.25
N LEU A 16 19.21 -28.09 -25.00
CA LEU A 16 19.64 -27.22 -23.90
C LEU A 16 19.16 -25.78 -24.07
N VAL A 17 19.10 -25.28 -25.31
CA VAL A 17 18.53 -23.98 -25.62
C VAL A 17 17.03 -23.94 -25.29
N LEU A 18 16.28 -24.99 -25.60
CA LEU A 18 14.85 -25.07 -25.27
C LEU A 18 14.58 -25.14 -23.77
N ILE A 19 15.41 -25.90 -23.03
CA ILE A 19 15.37 -25.92 -21.56
C ILE A 19 15.68 -24.53 -21.00
N ALA A 20 16.68 -23.84 -21.57
CA ALA A 20 17.02 -22.48 -21.15
C ALA A 20 15.88 -21.49 -21.44
N TYR A 21 15.21 -21.61 -22.59
CA TYR A 21 14.02 -20.83 -22.94
C TYR A 21 12.89 -21.01 -21.91
N GLN A 22 12.57 -22.26 -21.56
CA GLN A 22 11.51 -22.57 -20.59
C GLN A 22 11.81 -22.00 -19.20
N ARG A 23 13.09 -21.91 -18.82
CA ARG A 23 13.50 -21.39 -17.51
C ARG A 23 13.64 -19.88 -17.47
N ASN A 24 14.21 -19.28 -18.52
CA ASN A 24 14.48 -17.84 -18.57
C ASN A 24 14.58 -17.34 -20.03
N PRO A 25 13.45 -16.93 -20.65
CA PRO A 25 13.44 -16.43 -22.02
C PRO A 25 14.23 -15.12 -22.20
N SER A 26 14.29 -14.26 -21.17
CA SER A 26 15.05 -13.00 -21.23
C SER A 26 16.57 -13.25 -21.39
N GLN A 27 17.04 -14.40 -20.90
CA GLN A 27 18.42 -14.82 -21.12
C GLN A 27 18.67 -15.19 -22.59
N ILE A 28 17.71 -15.84 -23.25
CA ILE A 28 17.81 -16.14 -24.70
C ILE A 28 17.94 -14.84 -25.49
N TYR A 29 17.10 -13.85 -25.18
CA TYR A 29 17.17 -12.52 -25.79
C TYR A 29 18.55 -11.87 -25.63
N SER A 30 19.07 -11.84 -24.39
CA SER A 30 20.37 -11.22 -24.09
C SER A 30 21.53 -11.86 -24.87
N TYR A 31 21.54 -13.19 -24.96
CA TYR A 31 22.58 -13.90 -25.72
C TYR A 31 22.38 -13.80 -27.24
N ALA A 32 21.15 -13.65 -27.73
CA ALA A 32 20.85 -13.45 -29.15
C ALA A 32 21.39 -12.10 -29.69
N GLN A 33 21.46 -11.08 -28.83
CA GLN A 33 22.12 -9.78 -29.14
C GLN A 33 23.63 -9.92 -29.33
N SER A 34 24.27 -10.91 -28.69
CA SER A 34 25.70 -11.17 -28.79
C SER A 34 26.03 -12.00 -30.04
N VAL A 35 25.78 -11.44 -31.23
CA VAL A 35 25.80 -12.13 -32.53
C VAL A 35 27.06 -12.97 -32.79
N ASN A 36 28.22 -12.47 -32.36
CA ASN A 36 29.52 -13.11 -32.59
C ASN A 36 29.92 -14.12 -31.51
N SER A 37 29.15 -14.23 -30.43
CA SER A 37 29.40 -15.23 -29.40
C SER A 37 29.01 -16.63 -29.89
N PRO A 38 29.67 -17.70 -29.39
CA PRO A 38 29.28 -19.06 -29.74
C PRO A 38 27.81 -19.37 -29.43
N GLN A 39 27.30 -18.88 -28.31
CA GLN A 39 25.90 -18.99 -27.90
C GLN A 39 24.97 -18.20 -28.83
N GLY A 40 25.35 -16.98 -29.23
CA GLY A 40 24.57 -16.18 -30.18
C GLY A 40 24.44 -16.85 -31.55
N ARG A 41 25.53 -17.48 -32.04
CA ARG A 41 25.50 -18.30 -33.26
C ARG A 41 24.62 -19.54 -33.11
N LEU A 42 24.69 -20.22 -31.96
CA LEU A 42 23.83 -21.37 -31.65
C LEU A 42 22.34 -20.98 -31.69
N LEU A 43 21.96 -19.86 -31.09
CA LEU A 43 20.57 -19.39 -31.11
C LEU A 43 20.09 -19.08 -32.55
N ARG A 44 20.93 -18.45 -33.37
CA ARG A 44 20.59 -18.02 -34.74
C ARG A 44 20.43 -19.18 -35.73
N ARG A 45 21.10 -20.31 -35.50
CA ARG A 45 20.94 -21.52 -36.34
C ARG A 45 19.77 -22.40 -35.90
N SER A 46 19.15 -22.11 -34.75
CA SER A 46 18.05 -22.93 -34.23
C SER A 46 16.86 -22.97 -35.20
N ALA A 47 16.33 -24.17 -35.44
CA ALA A 47 15.14 -24.34 -36.27
C ALA A 47 13.83 -24.01 -35.53
N ASP A 48 13.86 -23.97 -34.19
CA ASP A 48 12.69 -23.83 -33.33
C ASP A 48 12.06 -22.43 -33.45
N ARG A 49 10.73 -22.39 -33.65
CA ARG A 49 9.99 -21.14 -33.85
C ARG A 49 10.14 -20.18 -32.67
N ARG A 50 10.17 -20.69 -31.43
CA ARG A 50 10.30 -19.87 -30.21
C ARG A 50 11.62 -19.11 -30.20
N ILE A 51 12.70 -19.82 -30.54
CA ILE A 51 14.05 -19.25 -30.58
C ILE A 51 14.19 -18.27 -31.73
N LYS A 52 13.68 -18.63 -32.92
CA LYS A 52 13.65 -17.72 -34.08
C LYS A 52 12.95 -16.40 -33.77
N THR A 53 11.78 -16.43 -33.14
CA THR A 53 11.05 -15.22 -32.75
C THR A 53 11.86 -14.34 -31.79
N ILE A 54 12.54 -14.92 -30.78
CA ILE A 54 13.40 -14.14 -29.87
C ILE A 54 14.60 -13.54 -30.62
N VAL A 55 15.21 -14.30 -31.52
CA VAL A 55 16.33 -13.83 -32.34
C VAL A 55 15.91 -12.66 -33.22
N GLU A 56 14.77 -12.75 -33.91
CA GLU A 56 14.19 -11.67 -34.72
C GLU A 56 13.93 -10.41 -33.87
N LEU A 57 13.36 -10.58 -32.67
CA LEU A 57 13.17 -9.46 -31.75
C LEU A 57 14.50 -8.85 -31.29
N SER A 58 15.54 -9.64 -31.06
CA SER A 58 16.84 -9.17 -30.57
C SER A 58 17.56 -8.22 -31.53
N GLU A 59 17.21 -8.24 -32.81
CA GLU A 59 17.75 -7.35 -33.84
C GLU A 59 17.08 -5.96 -33.83
N ARG A 60 15.95 -5.83 -33.12
CA ARG A 60 15.20 -4.59 -33.06
C ARG A 60 15.69 -3.67 -31.93
N LYS A 61 15.71 -2.37 -32.20
CA LYS A 61 16.03 -1.34 -31.19
C LYS A 61 14.94 -1.15 -30.14
N ASP A 62 13.69 -1.48 -30.48
CA ASP A 62 12.49 -1.30 -29.67
C ASP A 62 11.97 -2.63 -29.09
N ALA A 63 12.77 -3.70 -29.11
CA ALA A 63 12.36 -5.07 -28.79
C ALA A 63 11.66 -5.21 -27.43
N LEU A 64 12.02 -4.38 -26.44
CA LEU A 64 11.39 -4.38 -25.12
C LEU A 64 9.88 -4.09 -25.17
N PHE A 65 9.41 -3.33 -26.18
CA PHE A 65 7.97 -3.10 -26.38
C PHE A 65 7.23 -4.34 -26.90
N TYR A 66 7.94 -5.31 -27.46
CA TYR A 66 7.37 -6.52 -28.05
C TYR A 66 7.49 -7.72 -27.13
N PHE A 67 8.48 -7.72 -26.23
CA PHE A 67 8.75 -8.81 -25.29
C PHE A 67 7.53 -9.21 -24.42
N PRO A 68 6.69 -8.28 -23.92
CA PRO A 68 5.43 -8.63 -23.24
C PRO A 68 4.49 -9.57 -24.00
N PHE A 69 4.59 -9.58 -25.33
CA PHE A 69 3.71 -10.33 -26.24
C PHE A 69 4.40 -11.54 -26.85
N LEU A 70 5.49 -12.04 -26.24
CA LEU A 70 6.33 -13.09 -26.83
C LEU A 70 5.53 -14.36 -27.17
N ASP A 71 4.67 -14.84 -26.29
CA ASP A 71 3.84 -16.03 -26.57
C ASP A 71 2.85 -15.77 -27.72
N ASP A 72 2.33 -14.54 -27.85
CA ASP A 72 1.42 -14.17 -28.93
C ASP A 72 2.15 -14.11 -30.28
N LEU A 73 3.38 -13.60 -30.28
CA LEU A 73 4.25 -13.57 -31.45
C LEU A 73 4.65 -14.98 -31.88
N ILE A 74 4.98 -15.84 -30.93
CA ILE A 74 5.33 -17.24 -31.17
C ILE A 74 4.13 -18.03 -31.71
N SER A 75 2.94 -17.84 -31.15
CA SER A 75 1.72 -18.51 -31.63
C SER A 75 1.22 -17.92 -32.96
N GLY A 76 1.50 -16.63 -33.20
CA GLY A 76 0.97 -15.86 -34.33
C GLY A 76 -0.38 -15.19 -34.02
N THR A 77 -0.85 -15.24 -32.77
CA THR A 77 -2.03 -14.50 -32.28
C THR A 77 -1.82 -12.99 -32.44
N GLN A 78 -0.58 -12.51 -32.29
CA GLN A 78 -0.17 -11.16 -32.64
C GLN A 78 1.03 -11.18 -33.58
N THR A 79 1.23 -10.10 -34.32
CA THR A 79 2.38 -9.91 -35.20
C THR A 79 3.15 -8.65 -34.82
N ILE A 80 4.40 -8.57 -35.26
CA ILE A 80 5.20 -7.34 -35.10
C ILE A 80 4.47 -6.15 -35.73
N ASP A 81 3.82 -6.33 -36.87
CA ASP A 81 3.06 -5.28 -37.56
C ASP A 81 1.77 -4.87 -36.82
N SER A 82 1.13 -5.77 -36.07
CA SER A 82 -0.03 -5.39 -35.27
C SER A 82 0.36 -4.54 -34.07
N ILE A 83 1.49 -4.87 -33.43
CA ILE A 83 2.01 -4.15 -32.26
C ILE A 83 2.67 -2.83 -32.67
N SER A 84 3.35 -2.78 -33.82
CA SER A 84 4.02 -1.56 -34.32
C SER A 84 3.08 -0.38 -34.54
N LYS A 85 1.78 -0.64 -34.75
CA LYS A 85 0.73 0.40 -34.81
C LYS A 85 0.66 1.25 -33.54
N PHE A 86 1.04 0.68 -32.40
CA PHE A 86 1.06 1.38 -31.12
C PHE A 86 2.46 1.90 -30.79
N VAL A 87 3.51 1.10 -31.05
CA VAL A 87 4.90 1.42 -30.72
C VAL A 87 5.49 2.51 -31.62
N GLY A 88 5.05 2.60 -32.87
CA GLY A 88 5.58 3.51 -33.87
C GLY A 88 7.02 3.17 -34.28
N THR A 89 7.72 4.16 -34.84
CA THR A 89 9.13 4.04 -35.27
C THR A 89 10.12 4.62 -34.25
N GLU A 90 9.64 5.34 -33.25
CA GLU A 90 10.43 5.94 -32.17
C GLU A 90 9.83 5.52 -30.82
N SER A 91 10.59 4.77 -30.02
CA SER A 91 10.17 4.28 -28.69
C SER A 91 9.83 5.40 -27.68
N THR A 92 10.20 6.64 -27.98
CA THR A 92 9.88 7.84 -27.19
C THR A 92 8.58 8.54 -27.60
N LYS A 93 7.96 8.17 -28.73
CA LYS A 93 6.75 8.80 -29.28
C LYS A 93 5.73 7.76 -29.76
N TYR A 94 5.34 6.86 -28.86
CA TYR A 94 4.37 5.81 -29.13
C TYR A 94 2.96 6.17 -28.61
N ASP A 95 1.93 5.50 -29.10
CA ASP A 95 0.56 5.61 -28.56
C ASP A 95 0.50 4.95 -27.19
N SER A 96 0.77 5.74 -26.14
CA SER A 96 0.81 5.23 -24.76
C SER A 96 -0.53 4.67 -24.29
N VAL A 97 -1.66 5.22 -24.77
CA VAL A 97 -3.00 4.72 -24.42
C VAL A 97 -3.26 3.40 -25.13
N GLY A 98 -3.05 3.34 -26.43
CA GLY A 98 -3.26 2.12 -27.21
C GLY A 98 -2.35 0.98 -26.78
N TYR A 99 -1.07 1.28 -26.53
CA TYR A 99 -0.10 0.30 -26.06
C TYR A 99 -0.45 -0.25 -24.67
N TYR A 100 -0.82 0.62 -23.72
CA TYR A 100 -1.23 0.17 -22.39
C TYR A 100 -2.48 -0.72 -22.43
N LYS A 101 -3.48 -0.35 -23.24
CA LYS A 101 -4.67 -1.19 -23.46
C LYS A 101 -4.32 -2.57 -24.03
N LEU A 102 -3.32 -2.62 -24.91
CA LEU A 102 -2.83 -3.89 -25.45
C LEU A 102 -2.20 -4.75 -24.37
N LEU A 103 -1.35 -4.18 -23.51
CA LEU A 103 -0.78 -4.89 -22.35
C LEU A 103 -1.87 -5.44 -21.42
N VAL A 104 -2.87 -4.62 -21.09
CA VAL A 104 -4.01 -5.02 -20.23
C VAL A 104 -4.78 -6.18 -20.85
N LYS A 105 -5.06 -6.11 -22.15
CA LYS A 105 -5.74 -7.20 -22.87
C LYS A 105 -4.93 -8.50 -22.80
N THR A 106 -3.63 -8.42 -23.09
CA THR A 106 -2.74 -9.59 -23.02
C THR A 106 -2.66 -10.15 -21.61
N GLU A 107 -2.65 -9.33 -20.56
CA GLU A 107 -2.64 -9.81 -19.17
C GLU A 107 -3.89 -10.62 -18.86
N ILE A 108 -5.08 -10.14 -19.25
CA ILE A 108 -6.34 -10.86 -19.04
C ILE A 108 -6.29 -12.24 -19.73
N GLU A 109 -5.78 -12.30 -20.95
CA GLU A 109 -5.65 -13.53 -21.73
C GLU A 109 -4.60 -14.48 -21.11
N TYR A 110 -3.47 -13.95 -20.65
CA TYR A 110 -2.37 -14.70 -20.05
C TYR A 110 -2.72 -15.24 -18.67
N TYR A 111 -3.42 -14.46 -17.86
CA TYR A 111 -3.92 -14.93 -16.60
C TYR A 111 -4.98 -16.03 -16.77
N ASN A 112 -5.83 -15.94 -17.81
CA ASN A 112 -6.75 -17.04 -18.12
C ASN A 112 -6.00 -18.35 -18.45
N ARG A 113 -4.87 -18.27 -19.17
CA ARG A 113 -4.01 -19.45 -19.42
C ARG A 113 -3.45 -20.04 -18.12
N LEU A 114 -3.01 -19.20 -17.18
CA LEU A 114 -2.54 -19.65 -15.87
C LEU A 114 -3.60 -20.43 -15.10
N LEU A 115 -4.85 -19.99 -15.13
CA LEU A 115 -5.98 -20.72 -14.51
C LEU A 115 -6.16 -22.13 -15.10
N HIS A 116 -5.73 -22.34 -16.35
CA HIS A 116 -5.75 -23.61 -17.07
C HIS A 116 -4.40 -24.34 -17.05
N LYS A 117 -3.47 -23.95 -16.15
CA LYS A 117 -2.13 -24.54 -15.97
C LYS A 117 -1.21 -24.39 -17.18
N ASP A 118 -1.49 -23.42 -18.05
CA ASP A 118 -0.59 -22.99 -19.12
C ASP A 118 0.11 -21.71 -18.68
N THR A 119 1.45 -21.76 -18.52
CA THR A 119 2.25 -20.65 -17.99
C THR A 119 2.87 -19.85 -19.14
N PRO A 120 2.44 -18.59 -19.35
CA PRO A 120 3.04 -17.75 -20.37
C PRO A 120 4.47 -17.38 -20.01
N VAL A 121 5.36 -17.42 -21.00
CA VAL A 121 6.81 -17.43 -20.77
C VAL A 121 7.35 -16.03 -20.45
N ALA A 122 6.78 -14.97 -21.04
CA ALA A 122 7.20 -13.57 -20.83
C ALA A 122 6.22 -12.74 -19.97
N MET A 123 5.37 -13.39 -19.17
CA MET A 123 4.42 -12.69 -18.28
C MET A 123 5.11 -12.03 -17.08
N LEU A 124 6.11 -12.73 -16.52
CA LEU A 124 6.84 -12.35 -15.32
C LEU A 124 8.32 -12.05 -15.62
N GLY A 125 9.01 -11.44 -14.67
CA GLY A 125 10.44 -11.14 -14.75
C GLY A 125 10.75 -9.82 -15.47
N VAL A 126 12.05 -9.55 -15.63
CA VAL A 126 12.54 -8.26 -16.14
C VAL A 126 12.07 -8.03 -17.59
N ASN A 127 11.46 -6.89 -17.84
CA ASN A 127 10.77 -6.50 -19.08
C ASN A 127 9.55 -7.37 -19.45
N GLY A 128 9.08 -8.24 -18.54
CA GLY A 128 7.88 -9.04 -18.74
C GLY A 128 6.61 -8.19 -18.77
N LEU A 129 5.49 -8.82 -19.13
CA LEU A 129 4.19 -8.17 -19.28
C LEU A 129 3.78 -7.33 -18.07
N ARG A 130 3.83 -7.90 -16.87
CA ARG A 130 3.38 -7.21 -15.64
C ARG A 130 4.24 -6.01 -15.28
N GLU A 131 5.57 -6.12 -15.39
CA GLU A 131 6.49 -5.01 -15.12
C GLU A 131 6.32 -3.89 -16.15
N MET A 132 6.21 -4.24 -17.43
CA MET A 132 5.96 -3.26 -18.49
C MET A 132 4.63 -2.54 -18.26
N MET A 133 3.56 -3.30 -17.97
CA MET A 133 2.24 -2.75 -17.69
C MET A 133 2.26 -1.82 -16.48
N GLN A 134 2.90 -2.22 -15.37
CA GLN A 134 3.08 -1.37 -14.20
C GLN A 134 3.86 -0.09 -14.53
N THR A 135 5.00 -0.22 -15.21
CA THR A 135 5.84 0.91 -15.61
C THR A 135 5.05 1.91 -16.46
N LYS A 136 4.27 1.43 -17.42
CA LYS A 136 3.45 2.28 -18.29
C LYS A 136 2.26 2.88 -17.56
N ALA A 137 1.64 2.14 -16.62
CA ALA A 137 0.61 2.64 -15.73
C ALA A 137 1.11 3.87 -14.94
N ILE A 138 2.27 3.72 -14.32
CA ILE A 138 2.90 4.77 -13.52
C ILE A 138 3.28 5.96 -14.39
N GLN A 139 4.04 5.71 -15.46
CA GLN A 139 4.62 6.73 -16.32
C GLN A 139 3.56 7.62 -17.00
N HIS A 140 2.51 7.01 -17.57
CA HIS A 140 1.60 7.72 -18.47
C HIS A 140 0.25 8.09 -17.85
N PHE A 141 -0.11 7.51 -16.70
CA PHE A 141 -1.41 7.74 -16.10
C PHE A 141 -1.31 8.22 -14.65
N ILE A 142 -0.64 7.48 -13.77
CA ILE A 142 -0.60 7.81 -12.34
C ILE A 142 0.22 9.08 -12.08
N LYS A 143 1.47 9.13 -12.58
CA LYS A 143 2.34 10.29 -12.36
C LYS A 143 1.69 11.58 -12.90
N PRO A 144 1.13 11.63 -14.13
CA PRO A 144 0.44 12.83 -14.60
C PRO A 144 -0.74 13.31 -13.74
N ILE A 145 -1.59 12.40 -13.23
CA ILE A 145 -2.73 12.81 -12.40
C ILE A 145 -2.32 13.18 -10.96
N ASN A 146 -1.19 12.63 -10.48
CA ASN A 146 -0.59 12.98 -9.20
C ASN A 146 0.15 14.31 -9.26
N ASP A 147 0.93 14.56 -10.30
CA ASP A 147 1.66 15.84 -10.50
C ASP A 147 0.67 17.03 -10.53
N LEU A 148 -0.58 16.78 -10.93
CA LEU A 148 -1.67 17.76 -10.96
C LEU A 148 -2.57 17.71 -9.71
N HIS A 149 -2.09 17.19 -8.57
CA HIS A 149 -2.93 17.01 -7.36
C HIS A 149 -3.54 18.30 -6.79
N ASP A 150 -2.88 19.44 -6.99
CA ASP A 150 -3.36 20.76 -6.57
C ASP A 150 -4.34 21.41 -7.57
N VAL A 151 -4.53 20.81 -8.76
CA VAL A 151 -5.44 21.32 -9.79
C VAL A 151 -6.88 20.89 -9.47
N SER A 152 -7.73 21.88 -9.18
CA SER A 152 -9.14 21.64 -8.82
C SER A 152 -10.02 21.21 -10.00
N ASN A 153 -9.67 21.57 -11.24
CA ASN A 153 -10.45 21.22 -12.43
C ASN A 153 -10.22 19.75 -12.85
N PRO A 154 -11.22 18.84 -12.70
CA PRO A 154 -11.04 17.42 -12.99
C PRO A 154 -10.74 17.12 -14.47
N ALA A 155 -11.28 17.92 -15.39
CA ALA A 155 -11.06 17.73 -16.83
C ALA A 155 -9.61 17.98 -17.25
N VAL A 156 -8.90 18.82 -16.49
CA VAL A 156 -7.46 19.06 -16.66
C VAL A 156 -6.67 18.00 -15.93
N ARG A 157 -6.93 17.84 -14.62
CA ARG A 157 -6.18 16.93 -13.75
C ARG A 157 -6.21 15.48 -14.24
N PHE A 158 -7.38 14.97 -14.61
CA PHE A 158 -7.58 13.55 -14.92
C PHE A 158 -7.63 13.26 -16.42
N LYS A 159 -7.18 14.21 -17.26
CA LYS A 159 -7.16 14.04 -18.72
C LYS A 159 -6.42 12.79 -19.17
N ALA A 160 -5.33 12.43 -18.49
CA ALA A 160 -4.50 11.28 -18.83
C ALA A 160 -5.27 9.94 -18.76
N ILE A 161 -6.20 9.80 -17.82
CA ILE A 161 -6.97 8.56 -17.60
C ILE A 161 -8.34 8.55 -18.28
N ALA A 162 -8.78 9.67 -18.86
CA ALA A 162 -10.13 9.82 -19.40
C ALA A 162 -10.48 8.82 -20.53
N ARG A 163 -9.47 8.36 -21.26
CA ARG A 163 -9.58 7.41 -22.38
C ARG A 163 -9.49 5.94 -21.97
N LEU A 164 -9.20 5.64 -20.71
CA LEU A 164 -9.13 4.27 -20.18
C LEU A 164 -10.54 3.70 -19.94
N ASN A 165 -10.70 2.40 -20.18
CA ASN A 165 -11.92 1.65 -19.85
C ASN A 165 -11.86 1.13 -18.40
N ALA A 166 -12.85 0.34 -17.98
CA ALA A 166 -12.91 -0.18 -16.61
C ALA A 166 -11.78 -1.17 -16.28
N GLN A 167 -11.43 -2.09 -17.19
CA GLN A 167 -10.32 -3.02 -16.99
C GLN A 167 -8.97 -2.30 -16.94
N ASP A 168 -8.76 -1.32 -17.81
CA ASP A 168 -7.55 -0.50 -17.85
C ASP A 168 -7.33 0.23 -16.51
N LEU A 169 -8.40 0.83 -15.99
CA LEU A 169 -8.40 1.53 -14.70
C LEU A 169 -8.19 0.57 -13.53
N TYR A 170 -8.79 -0.63 -13.60
CA TYR A 170 -8.58 -1.68 -12.61
C TYR A 170 -7.10 -2.04 -12.49
N TYR A 171 -6.44 -2.41 -13.59
CA TYR A 171 -5.01 -2.75 -13.61
C TYR A 171 -4.13 -1.55 -13.26
N MET A 172 -4.49 -0.34 -13.71
CA MET A 172 -3.74 0.88 -13.37
C MET A 172 -3.74 1.10 -11.86
N MET A 173 -4.88 0.91 -11.19
CA MET A 173 -4.97 1.04 -9.74
C MET A 173 -4.19 -0.06 -9.02
N VAL A 174 -4.41 -1.34 -9.34
CA VAL A 174 -3.78 -2.44 -8.58
C VAL A 174 -2.27 -2.54 -8.78
N LEU A 175 -1.75 -2.17 -9.95
CA LEU A 175 -0.30 -2.13 -10.19
C LEU A 175 0.33 -0.81 -9.70
N GLY A 176 -0.49 0.21 -9.49
CA GLY A 176 -0.12 1.54 -9.05
C GLY A 176 -0.16 1.76 -7.54
N GLU A 177 -0.44 0.72 -6.75
CA GLU A 177 -0.71 0.80 -5.31
C GLU A 177 0.27 1.69 -4.52
N ASN A 178 1.56 1.57 -4.80
CA ASN A 178 2.61 2.31 -4.08
C ASN A 178 2.79 3.76 -4.55
N GLU A 179 2.27 4.10 -5.73
CA GLU A 179 2.50 5.40 -6.37
C GLU A 179 1.25 6.28 -6.40
N ILE A 180 0.05 5.69 -6.37
CA ILE A 180 -1.19 6.43 -6.58
C ILE A 180 -1.62 7.23 -5.33
N PHE A 181 -1.82 8.54 -5.49
CA PHE A 181 -2.30 9.37 -4.38
C PHE A 181 -3.76 9.08 -4.07
N THR A 182 -4.19 9.26 -2.82
CA THR A 182 -5.58 8.98 -2.39
C THR A 182 -6.63 9.68 -3.24
N SER A 183 -6.44 10.96 -3.54
CA SER A 183 -7.40 11.72 -4.37
C SER A 183 -7.41 11.22 -5.82
N SER A 184 -6.27 10.75 -6.33
CA SER A 184 -6.14 10.14 -7.64
C SER A 184 -6.82 8.77 -7.72
N TYR A 185 -6.59 7.90 -6.72
CA TYR A 185 -7.25 6.60 -6.63
C TYR A 185 -8.77 6.75 -6.57
N LYS A 186 -9.28 7.61 -5.69
CA LYS A 186 -10.72 7.83 -5.54
C LYS A 186 -11.38 8.22 -6.86
N TYR A 187 -10.78 9.17 -7.59
CA TYR A 187 -11.30 9.59 -8.87
C TYR A 187 -11.22 8.46 -9.91
N ALA A 188 -10.09 7.74 -9.98
CA ALA A 188 -9.93 6.61 -10.90
C ALA A 188 -10.94 5.49 -10.62
N PHE A 189 -11.20 5.18 -9.34
CA PHE A 189 -12.20 4.21 -8.91
C PHE A 189 -13.62 4.65 -9.29
N ASP A 190 -13.98 5.92 -9.03
CA ASP A 190 -15.30 6.45 -9.36
C ASP A 190 -15.49 6.50 -10.90
N LEU A 191 -14.43 6.84 -11.66
CA LEU A 191 -14.40 6.76 -13.12
C LEU A 191 -14.54 5.32 -13.62
N MET A 192 -13.87 4.35 -13.00
CA MET A 192 -13.95 2.94 -13.36
C MET A 192 -15.39 2.43 -13.22
N LEU A 193 -16.06 2.74 -12.11
CA LEU A 193 -17.48 2.41 -11.92
C LEU A 193 -18.37 3.12 -12.95
N ASN A 194 -18.08 4.38 -13.28
CA ASN A 194 -18.81 5.10 -14.31
C ASN A 194 -18.64 4.46 -15.71
N LYS A 195 -17.43 4.03 -16.06
CA LYS A 195 -17.10 3.37 -17.34
C LYS A 195 -17.72 1.98 -17.46
N LEU A 196 -17.95 1.29 -16.34
CA LEU A 196 -18.78 0.09 -16.33
C LEU A 196 -20.21 0.47 -16.76
N GLY A 197 -20.79 1.53 -16.21
CA GLY A 197 -22.13 2.01 -16.53
C GLY A 197 -23.19 1.43 -15.59
N PRO A 198 -24.49 1.68 -15.83
CA PRO A 198 -25.58 1.30 -14.92
C PRO A 198 -25.86 -0.22 -14.86
N LYS A 199 -25.35 -1.00 -15.83
CA LYS A 199 -25.41 -2.47 -15.89
C LYS A 199 -24.08 -3.02 -16.42
N PRO A 200 -23.04 -2.95 -15.59
CA PRO A 200 -22.45 -4.16 -15.02
C PRO A 200 -22.46 -4.08 -13.49
N HIS A 201 -22.80 -5.19 -12.87
CA HIS A 201 -22.65 -5.41 -11.44
C HIS A 201 -21.14 -5.63 -11.15
N GLY A 202 -20.59 -5.21 -10.02
CA GLY A 202 -19.12 -5.22 -9.80
C GLY A 202 -18.45 -6.60 -9.97
N ASP A 203 -19.23 -7.69 -9.89
CA ASP A 203 -18.82 -9.05 -10.24
C ASP A 203 -18.46 -9.20 -11.72
N SER A 204 -19.16 -8.51 -12.60
CA SER A 204 -18.89 -8.50 -14.04
C SER A 204 -17.51 -7.93 -14.34
N LEU A 205 -17.06 -6.91 -13.60
CA LEU A 205 -15.69 -6.40 -13.71
C LEU A 205 -14.70 -7.50 -13.33
N LEU A 206 -14.86 -8.11 -12.14
CA LEU A 206 -13.94 -9.13 -11.65
C LEU A 206 -13.91 -10.36 -12.57
N MET A 207 -15.07 -10.80 -13.10
CA MET A 207 -15.15 -11.85 -14.10
C MET A 207 -14.41 -11.47 -15.39
N SER A 208 -14.54 -10.21 -15.86
CA SER A 208 -13.88 -9.76 -17.09
C SER A 208 -12.35 -9.70 -17.00
N VAL A 209 -11.80 -9.69 -15.78
CA VAL A 209 -10.36 -9.77 -15.50
C VAL A 209 -9.98 -11.12 -14.89
N ASN A 210 -10.84 -12.14 -14.98
CA ASN A 210 -10.61 -13.49 -14.47
C ASN A 210 -10.28 -13.55 -12.96
N PHE A 211 -10.74 -12.57 -12.19
CA PHE A 211 -10.39 -12.35 -10.79
C PHE A 211 -8.88 -12.15 -10.55
N ASP A 212 -8.10 -11.81 -11.58
CA ASP A 212 -6.69 -11.45 -11.37
C ASP A 212 -6.59 -10.26 -10.43
N TYR A 213 -5.65 -10.30 -9.49
CA TYR A 213 -5.45 -9.30 -8.43
C TYR A 213 -6.68 -8.97 -7.56
N PHE A 214 -7.75 -9.78 -7.54
CA PHE A 214 -8.99 -9.38 -6.84
C PHE A 214 -8.77 -9.10 -5.34
N LYS A 215 -7.92 -9.88 -4.64
CA LYS A 215 -7.59 -9.64 -3.23
C LYS A 215 -6.97 -8.27 -3.02
N LYS A 216 -5.97 -7.92 -3.84
CA LYS A 216 -5.32 -6.61 -3.85
C LYS A 216 -6.33 -5.50 -4.15
N PHE A 217 -7.21 -5.69 -5.13
CA PHE A 217 -8.25 -4.71 -5.42
C PHE A 217 -9.20 -4.48 -4.23
N ILE A 218 -9.63 -5.55 -3.54
CA ILE A 218 -10.49 -5.46 -2.35
C ILE A 218 -9.76 -4.75 -1.20
N LYS A 219 -8.50 -5.10 -0.94
CA LYS A 219 -7.61 -4.40 0.00
C LYS A 219 -7.54 -2.91 -0.31
N MET A 220 -7.20 -2.54 -1.55
CA MET A 220 -7.11 -1.14 -1.95
C MET A 220 -8.45 -0.42 -1.81
N ALA A 221 -9.55 -1.03 -2.25
CA ALA A 221 -10.88 -0.47 -2.06
C ALA A 221 -11.19 -0.27 -0.57
N ALA A 222 -10.76 -1.15 0.32
CA ALA A 222 -10.95 -0.98 1.75
C ALA A 222 -10.08 0.14 2.34
N GLY A 223 -8.79 0.19 1.97
CA GLY A 223 -7.82 1.20 2.43
C GLY A 223 -8.23 2.61 2.01
N TYR A 224 -8.74 2.77 0.78
CA TYR A 224 -9.28 4.04 0.30
C TYR A 224 -10.78 4.22 0.60
N ASN A 225 -11.37 3.41 1.50
CA ASN A 225 -12.77 3.47 1.95
C ASN A 225 -13.78 3.65 0.78
N ARG A 226 -13.65 2.71 -0.17
CA ARG A 226 -14.45 2.48 -1.37
C ARG A 226 -15.01 1.05 -1.44
N LEU A 227 -14.62 0.16 -0.52
CA LEU A 227 -15.07 -1.24 -0.52
C LEU A 227 -16.59 -1.36 -0.41
N ASP A 228 -17.21 -0.68 0.56
CA ASP A 228 -18.69 -0.69 0.70
C ASP A 228 -19.39 -0.17 -0.57
N THR A 229 -18.83 0.84 -1.23
CA THR A 229 -19.32 1.35 -2.52
C THR A 229 -19.23 0.28 -3.59
N PHE A 230 -18.10 -0.41 -3.70
CA PHE A 230 -17.91 -1.50 -4.65
C PHE A 230 -18.90 -2.65 -4.40
N LEU A 231 -18.99 -3.12 -3.16
CA LEU A 231 -19.83 -4.26 -2.79
C LEU A 231 -21.32 -3.99 -3.05
N ARG A 232 -21.79 -2.75 -2.92
CA ARG A 232 -23.17 -2.36 -3.26
C ARG A 232 -23.48 -2.51 -4.75
N THR A 233 -22.47 -2.52 -5.61
CA THR A 233 -22.65 -2.80 -7.05
C THR A 233 -22.87 -4.28 -7.35
N MET A 234 -22.65 -5.18 -6.37
CA MET A 234 -22.62 -6.65 -6.51
C MET A 234 -23.77 -7.35 -5.77
N LYS A 235 -25.03 -6.96 -6.04
CA LYS A 235 -26.19 -7.53 -5.31
C LYS A 235 -26.26 -9.05 -5.46
N GLY A 236 -26.12 -9.76 -4.34
CA GLY A 236 -26.21 -11.24 -4.28
C GLY A 236 -24.88 -11.98 -4.42
N THR A 237 -23.81 -11.32 -4.88
CA THR A 237 -22.48 -11.94 -5.08
C THR A 237 -21.41 -11.37 -4.15
N SER A 238 -21.67 -10.26 -3.45
CA SER A 238 -20.75 -9.65 -2.49
C SER A 238 -20.33 -10.61 -1.36
N GLU A 239 -21.24 -11.45 -0.86
CA GLU A 239 -20.92 -12.43 0.19
C GLU A 239 -19.98 -13.54 -0.32
N ILE A 240 -20.16 -13.97 -1.57
CA ILE A 240 -19.30 -14.97 -2.21
C ILE A 240 -17.89 -14.40 -2.39
N LEU A 241 -17.80 -13.15 -2.84
CA LEU A 241 -16.52 -12.44 -2.98
C LEU A 241 -15.80 -12.35 -1.63
N MET A 242 -16.49 -11.92 -0.57
CA MET A 242 -15.87 -11.79 0.75
C MET A 242 -15.51 -13.16 1.35
N ARG A 243 -16.27 -14.22 1.03
CA ARG A 243 -15.88 -15.60 1.37
C ARG A 243 -14.58 -16.00 0.68
N ALA A 244 -14.44 -15.71 -0.61
CA ALA A 244 -13.21 -16.00 -1.36
C ALA A 244 -12.02 -15.18 -0.84
N PHE A 245 -12.28 -13.93 -0.44
CA PHE A 245 -11.28 -13.03 0.13
C PHE A 245 -10.67 -13.58 1.44
N VAL A 246 -11.48 -14.20 2.31
CA VAL A 246 -11.01 -14.79 3.58
C VAL A 246 -10.54 -16.24 3.46
N ALA A 247 -10.62 -16.86 2.28
CA ALA A 247 -10.29 -18.27 2.08
C ALA A 247 -8.79 -18.49 1.82
N ASN A 248 -8.31 -19.66 2.27
CA ASN A 248 -6.96 -20.16 1.99
C ASN A 248 -5.82 -19.21 2.38
N LEU A 249 -6.00 -18.41 3.44
CA LEU A 249 -4.99 -17.47 3.92
C LEU A 249 -3.72 -18.21 4.37
N GLU A 250 -3.89 -19.44 4.86
CA GLU A 250 -2.81 -20.32 5.30
C GLU A 250 -1.99 -20.92 4.16
N SER A 251 -2.42 -20.75 2.91
CA SER A 251 -1.72 -21.23 1.72
C SER A 251 -0.79 -20.17 1.11
N SER A 252 -0.97 -18.90 1.46
CA SER A 252 -0.07 -17.83 1.02
C SER A 252 1.28 -17.94 1.73
N PRO A 253 2.44 -17.82 1.06
CA PRO A 253 3.74 -17.89 1.71
C PRO A 253 3.97 -16.74 2.70
N SER A 254 3.29 -15.60 2.54
CA SER A 254 3.35 -14.45 3.45
C SER A 254 2.06 -14.31 4.26
N LEU A 255 2.08 -13.43 5.26
CA LEU A 255 0.90 -13.05 6.03
C LEU A 255 0.08 -11.91 5.39
N GLU A 256 0.53 -11.39 4.23
CA GLU A 256 -0.05 -10.21 3.59
C GLU A 256 -1.56 -10.36 3.35
N ASP A 257 -1.99 -11.48 2.77
CA ASP A 257 -3.42 -11.78 2.55
C ASP A 257 -4.25 -11.73 3.86
N ALA A 258 -3.68 -12.20 4.96
CA ALA A 258 -4.38 -12.24 6.24
C ALA A 258 -4.43 -10.85 6.90
N VAL A 259 -3.38 -10.06 6.74
CA VAL A 259 -3.35 -8.64 7.12
C VAL A 259 -4.41 -7.87 6.33
N ASP A 260 -4.45 -8.05 5.01
CA ASP A 260 -5.43 -7.41 4.12
C ASP A 260 -6.88 -7.74 4.53
N VAL A 261 -7.12 -8.97 4.99
CA VAL A 261 -8.42 -9.39 5.54
C VAL A 261 -8.75 -8.70 6.84
N ALA A 262 -7.80 -8.66 7.79
CA ALA A 262 -7.97 -7.97 9.06
C ALA A 262 -8.31 -6.49 8.84
N ASP A 263 -7.59 -5.88 7.91
CA ASP A 263 -7.68 -4.49 7.51
C ASP A 263 -9.03 -4.14 6.90
N SER A 264 -9.42 -4.95 5.92
CA SER A 264 -10.65 -4.71 5.17
C SER A 264 -11.89 -4.84 6.05
N TYR A 265 -11.86 -5.72 7.07
CA TYR A 265 -12.95 -5.88 8.02
C TYR A 265 -13.30 -4.57 8.74
N GLY A 266 -12.29 -3.79 9.17
CA GLY A 266 -12.50 -2.51 9.85
C GLY A 266 -13.11 -1.41 8.96
N SER A 267 -13.15 -1.62 7.64
CA SER A 267 -13.74 -0.69 6.67
C SER A 267 -15.16 -1.03 6.23
N ILE A 268 -15.66 -2.21 6.58
CA ILE A 268 -17.02 -2.61 6.25
C ILE A 268 -17.99 -2.02 7.28
N ARG A 269 -19.14 -1.51 6.81
CA ARG A 269 -20.22 -1.02 7.69
C ARG A 269 -21.45 -1.91 7.69
N ASN A 270 -21.60 -2.81 6.72
CA ASN A 270 -22.73 -3.72 6.63
C ASN A 270 -22.63 -4.83 7.70
N PRO A 271 -23.55 -4.88 8.70
CA PRO A 271 -23.49 -5.86 9.79
C PRO A 271 -23.65 -7.31 9.33
N ALA A 272 -24.47 -7.57 8.31
CA ALA A 272 -24.66 -8.90 7.75
C ALA A 272 -23.38 -9.42 7.10
N LEU A 273 -22.64 -8.54 6.44
CA LEU A 273 -21.37 -8.88 5.81
C LEU A 273 -20.27 -9.13 6.86
N LEU A 274 -20.17 -8.29 7.89
CA LEU A 274 -19.25 -8.50 9.01
C LEU A 274 -19.51 -9.85 9.69
N SER A 275 -20.79 -10.16 9.96
CA SER A 275 -21.20 -11.45 10.54
C SER A 275 -20.84 -12.63 9.65
N SER A 276 -21.02 -12.50 8.33
CA SER A 276 -20.67 -13.53 7.36
C SER A 276 -19.17 -13.76 7.30
N MET A 277 -18.36 -12.70 7.27
CA MET A 277 -16.89 -12.82 7.32
C MET A 277 -16.40 -13.51 8.59
N LEU A 278 -16.93 -13.11 9.75
CA LEU A 278 -16.59 -13.76 11.02
C LEU A 278 -16.97 -15.26 11.01
N LYS A 279 -18.13 -15.61 10.46
CA LYS A 279 -18.52 -17.01 10.26
C LYS A 279 -17.51 -17.74 9.38
N TYR A 280 -17.12 -17.18 8.24
CA TYR A 280 -16.16 -17.82 7.34
C TYR A 280 -14.75 -17.95 7.92
N VAL A 281 -14.33 -17.02 8.77
CA VAL A 281 -13.08 -17.15 9.55
C VAL A 281 -13.17 -18.35 10.49
N LYS A 282 -14.29 -18.53 11.20
CA LYS A 282 -14.53 -19.71 12.07
C LYS A 282 -14.55 -21.02 11.27
N ASP A 283 -15.23 -21.03 10.13
CA ASP A 283 -15.31 -22.21 9.26
C ASP A 283 -13.91 -22.62 8.74
N ASN A 284 -13.08 -21.65 8.36
CA ASN A 284 -11.71 -21.92 7.92
C ASN A 284 -10.78 -22.34 9.06
N GLU A 285 -10.93 -21.78 10.27
CA GLU A 285 -10.22 -22.26 11.46
C GLU A 285 -10.53 -23.74 11.69
N GLN A 286 -11.81 -24.12 11.67
CA GLN A 286 -12.24 -25.50 11.87
C GLN A 286 -11.72 -26.42 10.77
N ARG A 287 -11.76 -25.99 9.50
CA ARG A 287 -11.14 -26.73 8.37
C ARG A 287 -9.65 -26.98 8.62
N CYS A 288 -8.92 -25.95 9.05
CA CYS A 288 -7.49 -26.09 9.32
C CYS A 288 -7.21 -27.03 10.50
N VAL A 289 -8.04 -26.99 11.55
CA VAL A 289 -7.95 -27.93 12.68
C VAL A 289 -8.19 -29.37 12.22
N GLN A 290 -9.25 -29.62 11.45
CA GLN A 290 -9.60 -30.95 10.94
C GLN A 290 -8.52 -31.51 10.00
N ASN A 291 -7.90 -30.64 9.21
CA ASN A 291 -6.85 -31.03 8.26
C ASN A 291 -5.44 -31.06 8.88
N GLY A 292 -5.30 -30.83 10.20
CA GLY A 292 -3.99 -30.82 10.86
C GLY A 292 -3.06 -29.70 10.36
N ASN A 293 -3.60 -28.53 9.98
CA ASN A 293 -2.85 -27.36 9.54
C ASN A 293 -2.64 -26.37 10.70
N PRO A 294 -1.49 -26.44 11.43
CA PRO A 294 -1.25 -25.59 12.59
C PRO A 294 -1.09 -24.11 12.22
N ARG A 295 -0.54 -23.81 11.03
CA ARG A 295 -0.37 -22.44 10.54
C ARG A 295 -1.73 -21.79 10.33
N GLY A 296 -2.62 -22.46 9.61
CA GLY A 296 -3.98 -21.98 9.39
C GLY A 296 -4.79 -21.86 10.67
N LYS A 297 -4.66 -22.81 11.60
CA LYS A 297 -5.29 -22.72 12.93
C LYS A 297 -4.90 -21.40 13.62
N LYS A 298 -3.61 -21.06 13.67
CA LYS A 298 -3.14 -19.81 14.30
C LYS A 298 -3.67 -18.57 13.59
N ILE A 299 -3.54 -18.50 12.26
CA ILE A 299 -3.99 -17.34 11.45
C ILE A 299 -5.48 -17.06 11.68
N TYR A 300 -6.33 -18.08 11.51
CA TYR A 300 -7.77 -17.89 11.63
C TYR A 300 -8.22 -17.67 13.08
N ASN A 301 -7.54 -18.27 14.06
CA ASN A 301 -7.83 -17.99 15.47
C ASN A 301 -7.57 -16.53 15.84
N ILE A 302 -6.43 -15.96 15.40
CA ILE A 302 -6.09 -14.56 15.62
C ILE A 302 -7.12 -13.65 14.94
N LEU A 303 -7.46 -13.90 13.67
CA LEU A 303 -8.49 -13.14 12.96
C LEU A 303 -9.84 -13.18 13.70
N LYS A 304 -10.24 -14.36 14.17
CA LYS A 304 -11.48 -14.55 14.93
C LYS A 304 -11.49 -13.68 16.19
N MET A 305 -10.40 -13.70 16.97
CA MET A 305 -10.29 -12.92 18.20
C MET A 305 -10.34 -11.42 17.93
N ILE A 306 -9.61 -10.95 16.90
CA ILE A 306 -9.61 -9.55 16.50
C ILE A 306 -11.01 -9.11 16.04
N PHE A 307 -11.70 -9.91 15.22
CA PHE A 307 -13.04 -9.58 14.74
C PHE A 307 -14.08 -9.53 15.88
N LEU A 308 -13.98 -10.44 16.85
CA LEU A 308 -14.83 -10.41 18.04
C LEU A 308 -14.53 -9.18 18.90
N SER A 309 -13.25 -8.80 19.05
CA SER A 309 -12.86 -7.62 19.84
C SER A 309 -13.27 -6.28 19.21
N ALA A 310 -13.46 -6.25 17.88
CA ALA A 310 -13.89 -5.05 17.17
C ALA A 310 -15.33 -4.65 17.55
N ASP A 311 -16.15 -5.60 18.01
CA ASP A 311 -17.42 -5.33 18.67
C ASP A 311 -17.20 -5.23 20.18
N SER A 312 -17.26 -3.99 20.68
CA SER A 312 -17.00 -3.67 22.09
C SER A 312 -17.95 -4.37 23.07
N THR A 313 -19.10 -4.88 22.61
CA THR A 313 -20.05 -5.61 23.46
C THR A 313 -19.56 -7.02 23.83
N ASN A 314 -18.58 -7.56 23.11
CA ASN A 314 -18.02 -8.87 23.39
C ASN A 314 -16.99 -8.87 24.53
N HIS A 315 -16.51 -7.70 24.97
CA HIS A 315 -15.56 -7.55 26.08
C HIS A 315 -14.30 -8.44 25.98
N ILE A 316 -13.80 -8.67 24.76
CA ILE A 316 -12.60 -9.49 24.52
C ILE A 316 -11.34 -8.75 24.97
N ASP A 317 -10.54 -9.38 25.82
CA ASP A 317 -9.19 -8.92 26.16
C ASP A 317 -8.16 -9.62 25.25
N LEU A 318 -7.75 -8.94 24.19
CA LEU A 318 -6.76 -9.46 23.25
C LEU A 318 -5.41 -9.78 23.90
N THR A 319 -5.06 -9.10 25.00
CA THR A 319 -3.82 -9.38 25.75
C THR A 319 -3.89 -10.77 26.36
N GLN A 320 -5.03 -11.12 26.95
CA GLN A 320 -5.24 -12.42 27.57
C GLN A 320 -5.44 -13.53 26.54
N GLU A 321 -6.24 -13.27 25.51
CA GLU A 321 -6.63 -14.28 24.52
C GLU A 321 -5.51 -14.64 23.53
N ILE A 322 -4.75 -13.64 23.07
CA ILE A 322 -3.73 -13.84 22.01
C ILE A 322 -2.35 -13.24 22.34
N GLY A 323 -2.15 -12.77 23.58
CA GLY A 323 -0.82 -12.42 24.10
C GLY A 323 -0.21 -11.12 23.56
N ILE A 324 -0.99 -10.27 22.89
CA ILE A 324 -0.49 -8.97 22.39
C ILE A 324 -0.32 -7.97 23.53
N PRO A 325 0.64 -7.02 23.46
CA PRO A 325 0.76 -5.95 24.45
C PRO A 325 -0.56 -5.18 24.62
N PRO A 326 -0.81 -4.54 25.78
CA PRO A 326 -2.04 -3.77 26.02
C PRO A 326 -2.26 -2.73 24.92
N VAL A 327 -3.35 -2.86 24.15
CA VAL A 327 -3.63 -1.98 23.01
C VAL A 327 -4.65 -0.89 23.32
N TYR A 328 -5.34 -1.00 24.45
CA TYR A 328 -6.37 -0.05 24.89
C TYR A 328 -5.80 1.11 25.69
N THR A 329 -4.71 0.89 26.41
CA THR A 329 -4.12 1.89 27.31
C THR A 329 -2.64 2.04 27.06
N MET A 330 -2.11 3.22 27.38
CA MET A 330 -0.67 3.47 27.44
C MET A 330 -0.34 4.21 28.72
N ASP A 331 0.54 3.60 29.52
CA ASP A 331 0.95 4.18 30.78
C ASP A 331 1.87 5.37 30.56
N TYR A 332 1.71 6.42 31.36
CA TYR A 332 2.57 7.61 31.26
C TYR A 332 4.05 7.25 31.47
N SER A 333 4.34 6.31 32.38
CA SER A 333 5.70 5.86 32.70
C SER A 333 6.40 5.15 31.54
N THR A 334 5.68 4.55 30.60
CA THR A 334 6.30 3.92 29.42
C THR A 334 6.69 4.93 28.34
N LEU A 335 6.14 6.15 28.43
CA LEU A 335 6.44 7.27 27.53
C LEU A 335 7.50 8.21 28.10
N ALA A 336 7.59 8.31 29.42
CA ALA A 336 8.49 9.22 30.08
C ALA A 336 9.93 8.71 30.08
N ASP A 337 10.89 9.62 29.89
CA ASP A 337 12.31 9.35 30.08
C ASP A 337 12.67 9.22 31.58
N ASP A 338 13.94 8.93 31.87
CA ASP A 338 14.46 8.78 33.24
C ASP A 338 14.27 10.03 34.13
N THR A 339 13.98 11.19 33.52
CA THR A 339 13.71 12.45 34.22
C THR A 339 12.22 12.76 34.33
N GLY A 340 11.36 11.82 33.91
CA GLY A 340 9.91 11.92 33.96
C GLY A 340 9.31 12.79 32.87
N ARG A 341 10.03 13.07 31.77
CA ARG A 341 9.57 13.90 30.65
C ARG A 341 9.11 13.04 29.49
N VAL A 342 7.99 13.41 28.86
CA VAL A 342 7.63 12.85 27.54
C VAL A 342 8.28 13.69 26.45
N ILE A 343 8.97 13.04 25.51
CA ILE A 343 9.63 13.69 24.37
C ILE A 343 8.84 13.37 23.11
N GLU A 344 8.41 14.41 22.39
CA GLU A 344 7.69 14.29 21.13
C GLU A 344 8.53 14.82 19.96
N GLN A 345 8.50 14.14 18.82
CA GLN A 345 9.08 14.60 17.57
C GLN A 345 7.99 14.75 16.50
N VAL A 346 7.94 15.91 15.85
CA VAL A 346 6.93 16.22 14.83
C VAL A 346 7.61 16.54 13.51
N PHE A 347 7.26 15.77 12.48
CA PHE A 347 7.75 15.92 11.13
C PHE A 347 6.81 16.80 10.31
N PHE A 348 7.30 17.95 9.84
CA PHE A 348 6.65 18.82 8.86
C PHE A 348 7.45 18.86 7.56
N TYR A 349 6.76 19.18 6.47
CA TYR A 349 7.30 19.25 5.13
C TYR A 349 7.10 20.63 4.51
N GLY A 350 8.00 21.00 3.61
CA GLY A 350 8.11 22.33 3.04
C GLY A 350 7.05 22.73 2.04
N ASP A 351 6.14 21.84 1.67
CA ASP A 351 5.06 22.13 0.72
C ASP A 351 4.01 23.11 1.30
N LYS A 352 3.07 23.56 0.47
CA LYS A 352 2.07 24.54 0.87
C LYS A 352 1.23 24.05 2.06
N ASP A 353 0.77 22.80 2.03
CA ASP A 353 -0.03 22.24 3.13
C ASP A 353 0.81 22.11 4.40
N GLY A 354 2.05 21.65 4.30
CA GLY A 354 2.95 21.51 5.45
C GLY A 354 3.22 22.84 6.17
N ARG A 355 3.41 23.93 5.42
CA ARG A 355 3.55 25.29 5.99
C ARG A 355 2.27 25.77 6.70
N GLU A 356 1.10 25.55 6.10
CA GLU A 356 -0.19 25.91 6.70
C GLU A 356 -0.54 25.04 7.92
N SER A 357 -0.23 23.74 7.85
CA SER A 357 -0.36 22.77 8.93
C SER A 357 0.53 23.14 10.11
N TYR A 358 1.78 23.57 9.87
CA TYR A 358 2.70 24.05 10.89
C TYR A 358 2.18 25.31 11.60
N ALA A 359 1.70 26.29 10.84
CA ALA A 359 1.12 27.51 11.41
C ALA A 359 -0.10 27.21 12.31
N SER A 360 -1.01 26.34 11.86
CA SER A 360 -2.17 25.90 12.66
C SER A 360 -1.76 25.12 13.92
N TYR A 361 -0.74 24.27 13.80
CA TYR A 361 -0.18 23.48 14.90
C TYR A 361 0.38 24.34 16.03
N LEU A 362 1.11 25.42 15.71
CA LEU A 362 1.62 26.34 16.73
C LEU A 362 0.53 27.05 17.55
N GLY A 363 -0.70 27.09 17.01
CA GLY A 363 -1.88 27.60 17.70
C GLY A 363 -2.43 26.67 18.79
N SER A 364 -1.98 25.42 18.87
CA SER A 364 -2.36 24.46 19.93
C SER A 364 -1.64 24.69 21.26
N PHE A 365 -0.69 25.62 21.30
CA PHE A 365 0.23 25.81 22.43
C PHE A 365 0.10 27.23 23.01
N PRO A 366 -0.93 27.48 23.83
CA PRO A 366 -1.11 28.79 24.48
C PRO A 366 0.03 29.10 25.46
N ALA A 367 0.47 30.36 25.50
CA ALA A 367 1.59 30.80 26.34
C ALA A 367 1.34 30.65 27.85
N SER A 368 0.06 30.51 28.26
CA SER A 368 -0.33 30.25 29.65
C SER A 368 -0.01 28.84 30.13
N GLU A 369 0.30 27.92 29.22
CA GLU A 369 0.57 26.51 29.50
C GLU A 369 1.87 25.99 28.85
N TRP A 370 2.37 26.69 27.81
CA TRP A 370 3.51 26.27 27.01
C TRP A 370 4.51 27.40 26.76
N LYS A 371 5.79 27.07 26.74
CA LYS A 371 6.89 27.95 26.31
C LYS A 371 7.42 27.47 24.96
N LYS A 372 7.43 28.36 23.98
CA LYS A 372 7.98 28.14 22.63
C LYS A 372 9.35 28.80 22.51
N THR A 373 10.34 28.07 21.97
CA THR A 373 11.70 28.59 21.72
C THR A 373 12.06 28.30 20.28
N GLU A 374 12.21 29.35 19.47
CA GLU A 374 12.58 29.20 18.06
C GLU A 374 14.08 28.93 17.89
N LYS A 375 14.40 27.97 17.03
CA LYS A 375 15.76 27.71 16.52
C LYS A 375 15.77 27.92 15.02
N LYS A 376 16.95 27.83 14.41
CA LYS A 376 17.13 28.01 12.96
C LYS A 376 16.28 27.02 12.15
N GLN A 377 16.35 25.73 12.51
CA GLN A 377 15.77 24.62 11.73
C GLN A 377 14.58 23.93 12.42
N TRP A 378 14.33 24.18 13.70
CA TRP A 378 13.21 23.60 14.45
C TRP A 378 12.68 24.58 15.49
N ILE A 379 11.59 24.21 16.14
CA ILE A 379 11.05 24.87 17.33
C ILE A 379 11.00 23.87 18.48
N GLU A 380 11.30 24.36 19.68
CA GLU A 380 11.11 23.62 20.93
C GLU A 380 9.86 24.14 21.63
N ILE A 381 8.96 23.24 22.00
CA ILE A 381 7.72 23.57 22.72
C ILE A 381 7.71 22.76 24.01
N ARG A 382 7.69 23.45 25.16
CA ARG A 382 7.79 22.82 26.49
C ARG A 382 6.60 23.20 27.34
N SER A 383 6.00 22.22 28.03
CA SER A 383 4.96 22.52 29.01
C SER A 383 5.55 23.29 30.20
N ILE A 384 4.84 24.31 30.67
CA ILE A 384 5.18 25.06 31.90
C ILE A 384 4.17 24.81 33.03
N LYS A 385 3.14 23.99 32.78
CA LYS A 385 2.13 23.55 33.74
C LYS A 385 1.88 22.05 33.59
N GLY A 386 1.73 21.35 34.71
CA GLY A 386 1.50 19.91 34.74
C GLY A 386 2.81 19.12 34.59
N LYS A 387 2.70 17.90 34.08
CA LYS A 387 3.87 17.04 33.80
C LYS A 387 4.70 17.61 32.64
N PRO A 388 6.02 17.40 32.65
CA PRO A 388 6.90 17.94 31.64
C PRO A 388 6.73 17.19 30.30
N ILE A 389 6.44 17.96 29.26
CA ILE A 389 6.42 17.51 27.86
C ILE A 389 7.37 18.41 27.10
N LEU A 390 8.21 17.80 26.26
CA LEU A 390 9.16 18.49 25.39
C LEU A 390 8.95 18.05 23.94
N ILE A 391 8.47 18.97 23.12
CA ILE A 391 8.12 18.73 21.73
C ILE A 391 9.16 19.41 20.84
N PHE A 392 9.65 18.66 19.86
CA PHE A 392 10.53 19.15 18.82
C PHE A 392 9.86 19.03 17.46
N ALA A 393 9.61 20.17 16.82
CA ALA A 393 9.02 20.21 15.48
C ALA A 393 9.99 20.87 14.51
N ASN A 394 10.37 20.17 13.43
CA ASN A 394 11.18 20.79 12.40
C ASN A 394 10.39 21.91 11.69
N ARG A 395 11.09 22.93 11.22
CA ARG A 395 10.48 23.97 10.40
C ARG A 395 10.20 23.42 8.99
N PRO A 396 9.04 23.72 8.39
CA PRO A 396 8.72 23.36 7.01
C PRO A 396 9.44 24.29 6.02
N LEU A 397 10.77 24.17 5.94
CA LEU A 397 11.60 24.91 5.00
C LEU A 397 11.40 24.39 3.56
N ASP A 398 11.84 25.15 2.55
CA ASP A 398 11.66 24.85 1.12
C ASP A 398 11.96 23.38 0.75
N ASN A 399 10.92 22.62 0.35
CA ASN A 399 11.03 21.21 0.00
C ASN A 399 11.55 20.98 -1.43
N GLU A 400 11.43 21.94 -2.34
CA GLU A 400 11.99 21.81 -3.70
C GLU A 400 13.52 21.89 -3.70
N LYS A 401 14.10 22.39 -2.59
CA LYS A 401 15.54 22.47 -2.35
C LYS A 401 16.00 21.59 -1.18
N ASP A 402 15.17 20.62 -0.78
CA ASP A 402 15.43 19.67 0.31
C ASP A 402 15.78 20.34 1.67
N LYS A 403 15.35 21.58 1.90
CA LYS A 403 15.68 22.32 3.13
C LYS A 403 14.90 21.83 4.35
N ASP A 404 13.70 21.30 4.15
CA ASP A 404 12.97 20.59 5.19
C ASP A 404 13.67 19.29 5.60
N ALA A 405 14.16 18.50 4.64
CA ALA A 405 14.94 17.29 4.91
C ALA A 405 16.24 17.60 5.67
N GLU A 406 16.96 18.66 5.28
CA GLU A 406 18.12 19.16 6.04
C GLU A 406 17.74 19.54 7.48
N ALA A 407 16.57 20.16 7.68
CA ALA A 407 16.08 20.54 9.00
C ALA A 407 15.66 19.34 9.86
N GLN A 408 15.02 18.33 9.26
CA GLN A 408 14.66 17.07 9.93
C GLN A 408 15.92 16.34 10.40
N LYS A 409 16.91 16.17 9.50
CA LYS A 409 18.20 15.54 9.83
C LYS A 409 18.96 16.30 10.92
N ALA A 410 19.00 17.62 10.85
CA ALA A 410 19.65 18.44 11.86
C ALA A 410 18.98 18.30 13.24
N LEU A 411 17.65 18.21 13.28
CA LEU A 411 16.92 17.97 14.52
C LEU A 411 17.20 16.58 15.09
N ILE A 412 17.20 15.53 14.26
CA ILE A 412 17.53 14.16 14.70
C ILE A 412 18.92 14.10 15.31
N ASN A 413 19.93 14.65 14.61
CA ASN A 413 21.29 14.73 15.14
C ASN A 413 21.35 15.45 16.49
N TYR A 414 20.57 16.51 16.67
CA TYR A 414 20.48 17.23 17.94
C TYR A 414 19.86 16.35 19.03
N LEU A 415 18.78 15.64 18.74
CA LEU A 415 18.12 14.73 19.68
C LEU A 415 19.09 13.62 20.12
N ASP A 416 19.77 12.97 19.18
CA ASP A 416 20.74 11.90 19.44
C ASP A 416 21.92 12.39 20.27
N THR A 417 22.52 13.53 19.90
CA THR A 417 23.66 14.13 20.60
C THR A 417 23.33 14.47 22.06
N ASN A 418 22.08 14.81 22.34
CA ASN A 418 21.61 15.17 23.67
C ASN A 418 20.92 14.00 24.40
N ASN A 419 20.96 12.79 23.84
CA ASN A 419 20.29 11.60 24.35
C ASN A 419 18.80 11.84 24.66
N LEU A 420 18.14 12.62 23.81
CA LEU A 420 16.71 12.88 23.86
C LEU A 420 16.02 11.86 22.96
N ARG A 421 15.31 10.89 23.54
CA ARG A 421 14.68 9.78 22.83
C ARG A 421 13.18 10.02 22.70
N PRO A 422 12.66 10.41 21.53
CA PRO A 422 11.23 10.62 21.36
C PRO A 422 10.45 9.33 21.56
N SER A 423 9.41 9.39 22.40
CA SER A 423 8.46 8.30 22.61
C SER A 423 7.13 8.53 21.88
N VAL A 424 6.90 9.77 21.41
CA VAL A 424 5.77 10.13 20.56
C VAL A 424 6.30 10.72 19.25
N VAL A 425 5.83 10.19 18.12
CA VAL A 425 6.17 10.67 16.78
C VAL A 425 4.90 11.06 16.04
N ILE A 426 4.90 12.25 15.44
CA ILE A 426 3.77 12.77 14.69
C ILE A 426 4.23 13.12 13.27
N HIS A 427 3.64 12.49 12.27
CA HIS A 427 3.82 12.82 10.86
C HIS A 427 2.77 13.82 10.40
N ARG A 428 3.21 14.99 9.92
CA ARG A 428 2.38 16.06 9.36
C ARG A 428 2.83 16.43 7.94
N GLY A 429 2.73 15.45 7.04
CA GLY A 429 2.94 15.62 5.61
C GLY A 429 1.87 14.94 4.77
N HIS A 430 2.00 15.03 3.45
CA HIS A 430 1.25 14.22 2.51
C HIS A 430 1.70 12.76 2.51
N SER A 431 0.87 11.86 1.98
CA SER A 431 1.16 10.42 1.91
C SER A 431 2.50 10.08 1.24
N TYR A 432 2.90 10.85 0.23
CA TYR A 432 4.15 10.64 -0.49
C TYR A 432 5.41 11.00 0.32
N HIS A 433 5.24 11.73 1.42
CA HIS A 433 6.32 12.04 2.36
C HIS A 433 6.50 10.96 3.44
N LEU A 434 5.51 10.09 3.63
CA LEU A 434 5.46 9.17 4.77
C LEU A 434 6.67 8.24 4.86
N LYS A 435 7.13 7.70 3.72
CA LYS A 435 8.33 6.84 3.67
C LYS A 435 9.55 7.50 4.31
N TYR A 436 9.76 8.80 4.06
CA TYR A 436 10.89 9.54 4.63
C TYR A 436 10.75 9.72 6.14
N THR A 437 9.53 9.84 6.68
CA THR A 437 9.32 9.84 8.12
C THR A 437 9.59 8.47 8.74
N ILE A 438 9.16 7.39 8.08
CA ILE A 438 9.39 6.03 8.57
C ILE A 438 10.89 5.73 8.66
N ASP A 439 11.65 6.06 7.61
CA ASP A 439 13.12 5.88 7.57
C ASP A 439 13.88 6.64 8.67
N GLN A 440 13.28 7.71 9.20
CA GLN A 440 13.88 8.61 10.18
C GLN A 440 13.31 8.41 11.60
N MET A 441 12.42 7.44 11.79
CA MET A 441 11.69 7.27 13.04
C MET A 441 12.58 6.64 14.12
N PRO A 442 12.59 7.16 15.36
CA PRO A 442 13.35 6.54 16.44
C PRO A 442 12.69 5.23 16.89
N GLU A 443 13.50 4.20 17.15
CA GLU A 443 13.06 2.90 17.70
C GLU A 443 12.36 3.03 19.07
N SER A 444 12.61 4.13 19.79
CA SER A 444 11.95 4.43 21.06
C SER A 444 10.49 4.87 20.91
N ALA A 445 10.00 5.11 19.69
CA ALA A 445 8.64 5.55 19.47
C ALA A 445 7.62 4.50 19.97
N LYS A 446 6.72 4.95 20.83
CA LYS A 446 5.61 4.15 21.39
C LYS A 446 4.25 4.65 20.94
N ILE A 447 4.09 5.94 20.63
CA ILE A 447 2.91 6.48 19.95
C ILE A 447 3.33 7.07 18.62
N ILE A 448 2.64 6.64 17.56
CA ILE A 448 2.89 7.12 16.20
C ILE A 448 1.58 7.63 15.63
N MET A 449 1.53 8.90 15.26
CA MET A 449 0.38 9.50 14.60
C MET A 449 0.70 9.81 13.14
N LEU A 450 0.09 9.04 12.25
CA LEU A 450 0.20 9.21 10.80
C LEU A 450 -0.95 10.12 10.33
N GLY A 451 -0.75 11.43 10.48
CA GLY A 451 -1.74 12.44 10.11
C GLY A 451 -1.88 12.68 8.60
N SER A 452 -1.24 11.85 7.77
CA SER A 452 -1.28 11.86 6.31
C SER A 452 -2.31 10.87 5.77
N CYS A 453 -2.74 11.09 4.52
CA CYS A 453 -3.58 10.16 3.76
C CYS A 453 -2.95 8.75 3.70
N GLY A 454 -3.75 7.69 3.84
CA GLY A 454 -3.30 6.32 3.58
C GLY A 454 -2.17 5.79 4.47
N GLY A 455 -1.90 6.42 5.62
CA GLY A 455 -0.86 5.97 6.55
C GLY A 455 -1.01 4.52 7.00
N TYR A 456 -2.23 4.00 6.89
CA TYR A 456 -2.60 2.61 7.14
C TYR A 456 -1.87 1.57 6.26
N ASN A 457 -1.41 1.91 5.07
CA ASN A 457 -0.75 0.93 4.18
C ASN A 457 0.69 0.57 4.61
N ASN A 458 1.26 1.30 5.58
CA ASN A 458 2.66 1.16 5.99
C ASN A 458 2.82 0.56 7.40
N LEU A 459 1.76 -0.09 7.92
CA LEU A 459 1.75 -0.64 9.29
C LEU A 459 2.78 -1.74 9.47
N SER A 460 2.96 -2.62 8.49
CA SER A 460 3.96 -3.69 8.54
C SER A 460 5.38 -3.15 8.67
N GLU A 461 5.71 -2.15 7.85
CA GLU A 461 7.02 -1.49 7.87
C GLU A 461 7.28 -0.82 9.22
N ILE A 462 6.32 -0.04 9.73
CA ILE A 462 6.45 0.66 11.02
C ILE A 462 6.59 -0.34 12.18
N LEU A 463 5.80 -1.41 12.20
CA LEU A 463 5.82 -2.41 13.27
C LEU A 463 7.06 -3.30 13.22
N ASN A 464 7.77 -3.41 12.09
CA ASN A 464 9.07 -4.07 12.05
C ASN A 464 10.12 -3.29 12.86
N TYR A 465 10.06 -1.96 12.85
CA TYR A 465 10.97 -1.10 13.63
C TYR A 465 10.47 -0.84 15.05
N THR A 466 9.16 -0.73 15.23
CA THR A 466 8.52 -0.36 16.50
C THR A 466 7.36 -1.33 16.85
N PRO A 467 7.66 -2.59 17.21
CA PRO A 467 6.65 -3.65 17.32
C PRO A 467 5.53 -3.37 18.33
N GLU A 468 5.82 -2.56 19.34
CA GLU A 468 4.87 -2.23 20.39
C GLU A 468 4.12 -0.93 20.13
N ALA A 469 4.45 -0.15 19.09
CA ALA A 469 3.91 1.18 18.91
C ALA A 469 2.38 1.19 18.73
N HIS A 470 1.73 2.18 19.32
CA HIS A 470 0.32 2.48 19.14
C HIS A 470 0.20 3.46 18.00
N ILE A 471 -0.41 2.99 16.90
CA ILE A 471 -0.47 3.73 15.65
C ILE A 471 -1.87 4.30 15.46
N ILE A 472 -1.96 5.62 15.39
CA ILE A 472 -3.12 6.34 14.85
C ILE A 472 -2.85 6.54 13.36
N SER A 473 -3.76 6.10 12.51
CA SER A 473 -3.61 6.17 11.06
C SER A 473 -4.88 6.66 10.39
N THR A 474 -4.78 7.22 9.20
CA THR A 474 -5.96 7.56 8.38
C THR A 474 -6.17 6.56 7.24
N LYS A 475 -7.44 6.33 6.90
CA LYS A 475 -7.86 5.60 5.71
C LYS A 475 -7.66 6.45 4.47
N GLN A 476 -8.39 7.57 4.37
CA GLN A 476 -8.41 8.39 3.15
C GLN A 476 -7.64 9.70 3.30
N ILE A 477 -8.10 10.61 4.16
CA ILE A 477 -7.63 12.00 4.18
C ILE A 477 -7.15 12.39 5.57
N GLY A 478 -5.87 12.74 5.64
CA GLY A 478 -5.33 13.51 6.75
C GLY A 478 -5.84 14.95 6.73
N ALA A 479 -6.84 15.27 7.55
CA ALA A 479 -7.35 16.63 7.67
C ALA A 479 -6.69 17.39 8.81
N ARG A 480 -6.11 18.57 8.53
CA ARG A 480 -5.51 19.48 9.54
C ARG A 480 -6.45 19.75 10.73
N ASP A 481 -7.72 20.00 10.43
CA ASP A 481 -8.77 20.32 11.40
C ASP A 481 -9.21 19.11 12.25
N VAL A 482 -8.80 17.89 11.88
CA VAL A 482 -9.00 16.66 12.67
C VAL A 482 -7.74 16.27 13.42
N ASN A 483 -6.58 16.36 12.75
CA ASN A 483 -5.27 16.11 13.35
C ASN A 483 -5.05 16.96 14.61
N LYS A 484 -5.39 18.25 14.55
CA LYS A 484 -5.16 19.18 15.66
C LYS A 484 -5.90 18.75 16.96
N PRO A 485 -7.23 18.51 16.97
CA PRO A 485 -7.91 18.02 18.16
C PRO A 485 -7.38 16.70 18.73
N ILE A 486 -6.94 15.77 17.87
CA ILE A 486 -6.34 14.50 18.32
C ILE A 486 -5.02 14.76 19.07
N ILE A 487 -4.13 15.59 18.49
CA ILE A 487 -2.86 15.94 19.12
C ILE A 487 -3.09 16.69 20.43
N GLU A 488 -4.05 17.62 20.46
CA GLU A 488 -4.43 18.33 21.68
C GLU A 488 -4.96 17.38 22.77
N ALA A 489 -5.75 16.36 22.40
CA ALA A 489 -6.24 15.36 23.34
C ALA A 489 -5.09 14.54 23.95
N ILE A 490 -4.11 14.11 23.13
CA ILE A 490 -2.91 13.40 23.60
C ILE A 490 -2.12 14.30 24.55
N ASN A 491 -1.75 15.50 24.10
CA ASN A 491 -0.84 16.38 24.83
C ASN A 491 -1.47 16.86 26.15
N ASN A 492 -2.78 17.14 26.17
CA ASN A 492 -3.48 17.51 27.40
C ASN A 492 -3.60 16.35 28.39
N THR A 493 -3.84 15.13 27.91
CA THR A 493 -3.90 13.93 28.76
C THR A 493 -2.55 13.67 29.43
N LEU A 494 -1.47 13.67 28.64
CA LEU A 494 -0.12 13.46 29.14
C LEU A 494 0.34 14.59 30.07
N ARG A 495 0.01 15.85 29.74
CA ARG A 495 0.35 17.02 30.58
C ARG A 495 -0.36 16.97 31.93
N ALA A 496 -1.58 16.43 31.98
CA ALA A 496 -2.30 16.17 33.22
C ALA A 496 -1.69 15.00 34.03
N GLY A 497 -0.68 14.30 33.51
CA GLY A 497 -0.05 13.15 34.14
C GLY A 497 -0.92 11.90 34.16
N LYS A 498 -1.88 11.81 33.24
CA LYS A 498 -2.77 10.66 33.10
C LYS A 498 -2.22 9.69 32.07
N ASN A 499 -2.51 8.41 32.28
CA ASN A 499 -2.35 7.39 31.24
C ASN A 499 -3.32 7.70 30.08
N ILE A 500 -2.97 7.28 28.88
CA ILE A 500 -3.87 7.35 27.74
C ILE A 500 -4.76 6.11 27.78
N ASP A 501 -6.08 6.28 27.84
CA ASP A 501 -7.04 5.26 27.43
C ASP A 501 -7.58 5.65 26.05
N TRP A 502 -7.26 4.85 25.04
CA TRP A 502 -7.64 5.13 23.66
C TRP A 502 -9.15 5.07 23.46
N ARG A 503 -9.89 4.28 24.24
CA ARG A 503 -11.35 4.17 24.10
C ARG A 503 -12.02 5.44 24.61
N ASP A 504 -11.63 5.89 25.80
CA ASP A 504 -12.18 7.10 26.41
C ASP A 504 -11.80 8.35 25.62
N MET A 505 -10.53 8.46 25.21
CA MET A 505 -10.08 9.56 24.37
C MET A 505 -10.85 9.62 23.05
N TRP A 506 -10.99 8.48 22.36
CA TRP A 506 -11.69 8.46 21.08
C TRP A 506 -13.18 8.74 21.21
N LYS A 507 -13.84 8.25 22.27
CA LYS A 507 -15.23 8.58 22.57
C LYS A 507 -15.43 10.09 22.78
N GLY A 508 -14.47 10.75 23.44
CA GLY A 508 -14.45 12.21 23.58
C GLY A 508 -14.35 12.93 22.22
N LEU A 509 -13.47 12.45 21.35
CA LEU A 509 -13.29 12.97 19.99
C LEU A 509 -14.53 12.73 19.12
N GLU A 510 -15.16 11.55 19.19
CA GLU A 510 -16.41 11.22 18.49
C GLU A 510 -17.52 12.23 18.86
N VAL A 511 -17.69 12.54 20.15
CA VAL A 511 -18.65 13.55 20.61
C VAL A 511 -18.31 14.96 20.11
N LEU A 512 -17.02 15.31 20.07
CA LEU A 512 -16.55 16.61 19.56
C LEU A 512 -16.85 16.77 18.07
N PHE A 513 -16.51 15.79 17.25
CA PHE A 513 -16.66 15.87 15.79
C PHE A 513 -18.12 15.74 15.34
N ALA A 514 -18.94 14.95 16.05
CA ALA A 514 -20.39 14.89 15.81
C ALA A 514 -21.05 16.28 15.94
N LYS A 515 -20.56 17.13 16.86
CA LYS A 515 -21.02 18.51 17.04
C LYS A 515 -20.41 19.52 16.06
N SER A 516 -19.34 19.15 15.36
CA SER A 516 -18.58 20.03 14.46
C SER A 516 -19.12 20.08 13.03
N GLY A 517 -20.25 19.40 12.77
CA GLY A 517 -20.91 19.33 11.47
C GLY A 517 -20.46 18.11 10.64
N ARG A 518 -21.35 17.67 9.74
CA ARG A 518 -21.22 16.41 8.98
C ARG A 518 -19.88 16.27 8.25
N SER A 519 -19.45 17.32 7.55
CA SER A 519 -18.19 17.30 6.78
C SER A 519 -16.96 16.99 7.66
N LYS A 520 -16.87 17.58 8.86
CA LYS A 520 -15.76 17.31 9.79
C LYS A 520 -15.88 15.94 10.45
N ASN A 521 -17.11 15.51 10.75
CA ASN A 521 -17.35 14.16 11.26
C ASN A 521 -16.91 13.09 10.26
N ASP A 522 -17.29 13.25 8.99
CA ASP A 522 -16.92 12.32 7.92
C ASP A 522 -15.39 12.23 7.74
N LEU A 523 -14.66 13.35 7.92
CA LEU A 523 -13.19 13.36 7.91
C LEU A 523 -12.57 12.67 9.13
N PHE A 524 -13.21 12.75 10.29
CA PHE A 524 -12.76 12.05 11.50
C PHE A 524 -13.02 10.55 11.44
N ASP A 525 -14.12 10.12 10.81
CA ASP A 525 -14.45 8.69 10.62
C ASP A 525 -13.39 7.93 9.79
N ASP A 526 -12.55 8.64 9.05
CA ASP A 526 -11.39 8.08 8.35
C ASP A 526 -10.19 7.81 9.28
N TYR A 527 -10.15 8.36 10.50
CA TYR A 527 -9.07 8.09 11.46
C TYR A 527 -9.35 6.81 12.24
N ILE A 528 -8.33 5.95 12.30
CA ILE A 528 -8.35 4.68 13.01
C ILE A 528 -7.47 4.82 14.25
N PRO A 529 -8.05 4.70 15.47
CA PRO A 529 -7.27 4.67 16.70
C PRO A 529 -6.55 3.32 16.88
N PRO A 530 -5.53 3.24 17.75
CA PRO A 530 -4.72 2.04 17.93
C PRO A 530 -5.55 0.78 18.23
N HIS A 531 -6.55 0.89 19.12
CA HIS A 531 -7.41 -0.23 19.51
C HIS A 531 -8.42 -0.68 18.44
N LYS A 532 -8.60 0.09 17.35
CA LYS A 532 -9.44 -0.28 16.19
C LYS A 532 -8.60 -0.59 14.94
N ASN A 533 -7.28 -0.57 15.04
CA ASN A 533 -6.37 -0.85 13.93
C ASN A 533 -6.13 -2.36 13.78
N LEU A 534 -7.10 -3.05 13.19
CA LEU A 534 -7.16 -4.52 13.16
C LEU A 534 -5.94 -5.17 12.47
N GLY A 535 -5.35 -4.53 11.46
CA GLY A 535 -4.10 -4.96 10.82
C GLY A 535 -2.91 -4.92 11.75
N ALA A 536 -2.72 -3.79 12.43
CA ALA A 536 -1.66 -3.65 13.41
C ALA A 536 -1.81 -4.69 14.53
N LEU A 537 -3.04 -4.93 15.01
CA LEU A 537 -3.34 -5.97 16.00
C LEU A 537 -2.99 -7.36 15.47
N PHE A 538 -3.31 -7.66 14.21
CA PHE A 538 -3.03 -8.94 13.57
C PHE A 538 -1.52 -9.18 13.41
N LEU A 539 -0.77 -8.16 12.98
CA LEU A 539 0.69 -8.22 12.84
C LEU A 539 1.37 -8.44 14.20
N LYS A 540 0.94 -7.72 15.24
CA LYS A 540 1.45 -7.91 16.61
C LYS A 540 1.18 -9.32 17.12
N ALA A 541 -0.03 -9.82 16.91
CA ALA A 541 -0.44 -11.16 17.37
C ALA A 541 0.30 -12.28 16.63
N THR A 542 0.47 -12.16 15.32
CA THR A 542 1.16 -13.18 14.51
C THR A 542 2.65 -13.22 14.80
N SER A 543 3.30 -12.06 15.01
CA SER A 543 4.67 -11.96 15.49
C SER A 543 4.84 -12.67 16.84
N LYS A 544 3.95 -12.39 17.80
CA LYS A 544 3.96 -13.02 19.13
C LYS A 544 3.71 -14.53 19.08
N ALA A 545 2.83 -14.98 18.19
CA ALA A 545 2.48 -16.39 18.02
C ALA A 545 3.50 -17.17 17.14
N GLU A 546 4.57 -16.51 16.70
CA GLU A 546 5.63 -17.07 15.84
C GLU A 546 5.04 -17.73 14.58
N VAL A 547 4.07 -17.07 13.95
CA VAL A 547 3.52 -17.54 12.67
C VAL A 547 4.52 -17.16 11.58
N ARG A 548 5.13 -18.17 10.95
CA ARG A 548 6.02 -18.00 9.80
C ARG A 548 5.28 -18.13 8.48
#